data_AF-A0A1F7LY14-F1
#
_entry.id   AF-A0A1F7LY14-F1
#
_cell.length_a   1.000
_cell.length_b   1.000
_cell.length_c   1.000
_cell.angle_alpha   90.00
_cell.angle_beta   90.00
_cell.angle_gamma   90.00
#
_symmetry.space_group_name_H-M   'P 1'
#
loop_
_entity.id
_entity.type
_entity.pdbx_description
1 polymer ?
#
loop_
_entity_poly.entity_id
_entity_poly.type
_entity_poly.pdbx_seq_one_letter_code
_entity_poly.pdbx_strand_id
1 'polypeptide(L)' 'MAKDPVCGMEVDEKKAAATATHEGKTYHFCAAGCKKSFEKNPQKYLGSHGGHAGH' A
#
# COMPACT_ATOMS: atom_id res chain seq x y z
N MET A 1 -10.62 -5.94 1.86
CA MET A 1 -10.31 -4.50 1.87
C MET A 1 -8.83 -4.40 2.17
N ALA A 2 -8.06 -3.81 1.27
CA ALA A 2 -6.62 -3.66 1.37
C ALA A 2 -6.28 -2.22 1.75
N LYS A 3 -5.25 -2.03 2.57
CA LYS A 3 -4.78 -0.70 2.94
C LYS A 3 -3.69 -0.26 1.96
N ASP A 4 -3.87 0.90 1.33
CA ASP A 4 -2.84 1.51 0.50
C ASP A 4 -1.63 1.87 1.40
N PRO A 5 -0.46 1.26 1.20
CA PRO A 5 0.71 1.48 2.06
C PRO A 5 1.33 2.87 1.90
N VAL A 6 0.96 3.62 0.85
CA VAL A 6 1.48 4.97 0.59
C VAL A 6 0.67 6.03 1.32
N CYS A 7 -0.66 5.97 1.23
CA CYS A 7 -1.54 6.98 1.81
C CYS A 7 -2.31 6.50 3.05
N GLY A 8 -2.32 5.20 3.34
CA GLY A 8 -3.06 4.60 4.45
C GLY A 8 -4.57 4.49 4.21
N MET A 9 -5.05 4.82 3.01
CA MET A 9 -6.47 4.73 2.65
C MET A 9 -6.90 3.27 2.50
N GLU A 10 -8.13 2.96 2.91
CA GLU A 10 -8.75 1.68 2.61
C GLU A 10 -9.19 1.62 1.14
N VAL A 11 -8.77 0.56 0.47
CA VAL A 11 -9.02 0.29 -0.95
C VAL A 11 -9.74 -1.04 -1.06
N ASP A 12 -10.83 -1.07 -1.81
CA ASP A 12 -11.45 -2.32 -2.17
C ASP A 12 -10.58 -3.03 -3.22
N GLU A 13 -10.15 -4.25 -2.93
CA GLU A 13 -9.29 -5.05 -3.81
C GLU A 13 -9.92 -5.25 -5.20
N LYS A 14 -11.25 -5.31 -5.27
CA LYS A 14 -12.01 -5.45 -6.52
C LYS A 14 -12.18 -4.14 -7.29
N LYS A 15 -11.98 -2.99 -6.62
CA LYS A 15 -12.07 -1.65 -7.22
C LYS A 15 -10.75 -0.88 -7.18
N ALA A 16 -9.65 -1.55 -6.87
CA ALA A 16 -8.34 -0.92 -6.76
C ALA A 16 -8.00 -0.26 -8.10
N ALA A 17 -7.69 1.04 -8.06
CA ALA A 17 -7.31 1.77 -9.27
C ALA A 17 -5.96 1.29 -9.82
N ALA A 18 -5.11 0.75 -8.96
CA ALA A 18 -3.84 0.14 -9.35
C ALA A 18 -3.42 -0.96 -8.37
N THR A 19 -2.63 -1.92 -8.86
CA THR A 19 -2.00 -2.98 -8.05
C THR A 19 -0.52 -3.14 -8.40
N ALA A 20 0.26 -3.62 -7.44
CA ALA A 20 1.66 -3.99 -7.64
C ALA A 20 2.00 -5.23 -6.81
N THR A 21 2.82 -6.11 -7.38
CA THR A 21 3.30 -7.31 -6.69
C THR A 21 4.71 -7.05 -6.19
N HIS A 22 4.93 -7.20 -4.89
CA HIS A 22 6.25 -7.05 -4.26
C HIS A 22 6.48 -8.21 -3.29
N GLU A 23 7.60 -8.91 -3.44
CA GLU A 23 7.95 -10.10 -2.62
C GLU A 23 6.85 -11.18 -2.58
N GLY A 24 6.17 -11.39 -3.71
CA GLY A 24 5.07 -12.35 -3.82
C GLY A 24 3.75 -11.91 -3.16
N LYS A 25 3.69 -10.69 -2.61
CA LYS A 25 2.46 -10.08 -2.08
C LYS A 25 1.89 -9.07 -3.05
N THR A 26 0.57 -9.12 -3.27
CA THR A 26 -0.15 -8.13 -4.08
C THR A 26 -0.61 -6.98 -3.19
N TYR A 27 -0.21 -5.76 -3.56
CA TYR A 27 -0.62 -4.52 -2.91
C TYR A 27 -1.60 -3.78 -3.79
N HIS A 28 -2.62 -3.19 -3.16
CA HIS A 28 -3.68 -2.43 -3.81
C HIS A 28 -3.56 -0.96 -3.47
N PHE A 29 -3.75 -0.11 -4.48
CA PHE A 29 -3.56 1.33 -4.38
C PHE A 29 -4.83 2.06 -4.77
N CYS A 30 -5.11 3.17 -4.07
CA CYS A 30 -6.27 4.01 -4.34
C CYS A 30 -6.11 4.77 -5.66
N ALA A 31 -4.86 4.98 -6.10
CA ALA A 31 -4.53 5.68 -7.33
C ALA A 31 -3.22 5.16 -7.96
N ALA A 32 -3.07 5.38 -9.26
CA ALA A 32 -1.83 5.09 -9.99
C ALA A 32 -0.62 5.90 -9.45
N GLY A 33 -0.86 7.08 -8.87
CA GLY A 33 0.18 7.87 -8.21
C GLY A 33 0.76 7.17 -6.98
N CYS A 34 -0.09 6.56 -6.15
CA CYS A 34 0.34 5.77 -5.00
C CYS A 34 1.17 4.55 -5.46
N LYS A 35 0.71 3.83 -6.48
CA LYS A 35 1.51 2.73 -7.08
C LYS A 35 2.90 3.20 -7.50
N LYS A 36 3.02 4.30 -8.26
CA LYS A 36 4.33 4.82 -8.70
C LYS A 36 5.23 5.19 -7.52
N SER A 37 4.66 5.83 -6.49
CA SER A 37 5.41 6.17 -5.27
C SER A 37 5.91 4.92 -4.56
N PHE A 38 5.05 3.89 -4.46
CA PHE A 38 5.40 2.59 -3.89
C PHE A 38 6.48 1.88 -4.69
N GLU A 39 6.36 1.77 -6.00
CA GLU A 39 7.36 1.11 -6.87
C GLU A 39 8.74 1.79 -6.79
N LYS A 40 8.78 3.11 -6.59
CA LYS A 40 10.03 3.84 -6.40
C LYS A 40 10.76 3.47 -5.12
N ASN A 41 10.04 3.26 -4.02
CA ASN A 41 10.62 3.00 -2.70
C ASN A 41 9.72 2.09 -1.84
N PRO A 42 9.50 0.82 -2.22
CA PRO A 42 8.53 -0.04 -1.56
C PRO A 42 8.91 -0.30 -0.10
N GLN A 43 10.20 -0.49 0.18
CA GLN A 43 10.73 -0.66 1.53
C GLN A 43 10.39 0.49 2.48
N LYS A 44 10.27 1.73 1.99
CA LYS A 44 9.88 2.88 2.83
C LYS A 44 8.44 2.78 3.32
N TYR A 45 7.55 2.22 2.50
CA TYR A 45 6.12 2.08 2.82
C TYR A 45 5.82 0.76 3.52
N LEU A 46 6.56 -0.31 3.19
CA LEU A 46 6.45 -1.62 3.82
C LEU A 46 7.22 -1.71 5.15
N GLY A 47 8.23 -0.87 5.35
CA GLY A 47 9.07 -0.83 6.54
C GLY A 47 8.38 -0.32 7.81
N SER A 48 7.09 0.01 7.76
CA SER A 48 6.30 0.33 8.96
C SER A 48 5.77 -0.96 9.60
N HIS A 49 6.68 -1.81 10.08
CA HIS A 49 6.37 -2.79 11.11
C HIS A 49 6.41 -2.09 12.46
N GLY A 50 5.28 -1.60 12.97
CA GLY A 50 5.22 -1.05 14.34
C GLY A 50 3.98 -0.21 14.61
N GLY A 51 3.05 -0.77 15.38
CA GLY A 51 1.72 -0.24 15.62
C GLY A 51 1.67 1.09 16.39
N HIS A 52 0.59 1.82 16.15
CA HIS A 52 0.06 2.75 17.13
C HIS A 52 -0.81 1.96 18.11
N ALA A 53 -0.16 1.23 19.04
CA ALA A 53 -0.77 0.83 20.29
C ALA A 53 -0.24 1.79 21.36
N GLY A 54 -1.10 2.64 21.92
CA GLY A 54 -0.81 3.42 23.11
C GLY A 54 -1.24 4.89 23.05
N HIS A 55 -2.43 5.18 23.57
CA HIS A 55 -2.62 5.98 24.79
C HIS A 55 -3.91 5.54 25.49
#